data_AF-A0A9R1TG45-F1
#
_entry.id   AF-A0A9R1TG45-F1
#
_cell.length_a   1.000
_cell.length_b   1.000
_cell.length_c   1.000
_cell.angle_alpha   90.00
_cell.angle_beta   90.00
_cell.angle_gamma   90.00
#
_symmetry.space_group_name_H-M   'P 1'
#
loop_
_entity.id
_entity.type
_entity.pdbx_description
1 polymer ?
#
loop_
_entity_poly.entity_id
_entity_poly.type
_entity_poly.pdbx_seq_one_letter_code
_entity_poly.pdbx_strand_id
1 'polypeptide(L)'
;MEFYGYETSKFVTIRGRDVTVEFDGTYTDKYMPAWIDPEIRVFKDIFNEGITGNAQRLPLNDTTYKIYNCRLMLLPVAEEKCDIINKIGDVALVEGIAALDQVNGSVKLPNITEKFTTGKGIFTAHGLLETTGGIFRDLTTLQRSENIEITRAGNKYSASASIQMSTAELHFSNYKLSYGIIKLDGEFDIRVAGVKLQAAASIDYSQKPCLPRIEKIKVSELGKVDVAFTGLGIFNSVLGTVVDGIIRFLKVLLTRLLEEELMKMAGDAFKDFDCEKFRPG
;
A
#
# COMPACT_ATOMS: atom_id res chain seq x y z
N MET A 1 37.62 4.15 -33.15
CA MET A 1 37.00 5.06 -32.17
C MET A 1 36.25 4.16 -31.21
N GLU A 2 36.86 3.83 -30.08
CA GLU A 2 36.28 2.97 -29.05
C GLU A 2 35.55 3.87 -28.05
N PHE A 3 34.29 3.55 -27.76
CA PHE A 3 33.53 4.21 -26.71
C PHE A 3 33.66 3.38 -25.44
N TYR A 4 34.29 3.95 -24.42
CA TYR A 4 34.25 3.43 -23.05
C TYR A 4 33.01 4.02 -22.37
N GLY A 5 31.99 3.18 -22.13
CA GLY A 5 30.88 3.52 -21.26
C GLY A 5 31.25 3.19 -19.81
N TYR A 6 31.19 4.17 -18.92
CA TYR A 6 31.27 3.93 -17.49
C TYR A 6 29.85 3.63 -16.97
N GLU A 7 29.63 2.41 -16.49
CA GLU A 7 28.46 2.07 -15.68
C GLU A 7 28.73 2.52 -14.23
N THR A 8 27.97 3.51 -13.75
CA THR A 8 27.90 3.80 -12.31
C THR A 8 26.67 3.09 -11.75
N SER A 9 26.87 1.97 -11.06
CA SER A 9 25.82 1.31 -10.30
C SER A 9 25.63 2.02 -8.96
N LYS A 10 24.38 2.35 -8.61
CA LYS A 10 24.01 2.97 -7.33
C LYS A 10 23.38 1.89 -6.44
N PHE A 11 23.88 1.73 -5.22
CA PHE A 11 23.33 0.79 -4.26
C PHE A 11 22.70 1.55 -3.09
N VAL A 12 21.44 1.25 -2.80
CA VAL A 12 20.78 1.70 -1.56
C VAL A 12 20.82 0.53 -0.60
N THR A 13 21.50 0.69 0.53
CA THR A 13 21.56 -0.33 1.58
C THR A 13 20.78 0.15 2.79
N ILE A 14 19.75 -0.61 3.17
CA ILE A 14 18.92 -0.35 4.34
C ILE A 14 19.34 -1.33 5.44
N ARG A 15 19.78 -0.84 6.60
CA ARG A 15 20.09 -1.67 7.78
C ARG A 15 19.44 -1.07 9.03
N GLY A 16 18.33 -1.64 9.46
CA GLY A 16 17.61 -1.16 10.64
C GLY A 16 16.98 0.21 10.40
N ARG A 17 17.23 1.18 11.30
CA ARG A 17 16.68 2.55 11.20
C ARG A 17 17.54 3.51 10.38
N ASP A 18 18.70 3.05 9.91
CA ASP A 18 19.64 3.88 9.16
C ASP A 18 19.51 3.61 7.66
N VAL A 19 19.25 4.67 6.89
CA VAL A 19 19.33 4.69 5.44
C VAL A 19 20.66 5.33 5.06
N THR A 20 21.56 4.57 4.45
CA THR A 20 22.82 5.12 3.94
C THR A 20 22.78 5.09 2.41
N VAL A 21 22.95 6.26 1.81
CA VAL A 21 23.10 6.41 0.36
C VAL A 21 24.58 6.68 0.10
N GLU A 22 25.32 5.66 -0.34
CA GLU A 22 26.70 5.85 -0.78
C GLU A 22 26.71 6.33 -2.23
N PHE A 23 27.34 7.49 -2.45
CA PHE A 23 27.73 7.97 -3.76
C PHE A 23 29.21 7.66 -3.94
N ASP A 24 29.61 7.22 -5.13
CA ASP A 24 31.02 7.06 -5.47
C ASP A 24 31.65 8.45 -5.61
N GLY A 25 32.06 8.99 -4.46
CA GLY A 25 32.53 10.36 -4.29
C GLY A 25 32.58 10.68 -2.79
N THR A 26 33.78 10.74 -2.24
CA THR A 26 34.03 11.01 -0.82
C THR A 26 33.37 12.30 -0.34
N TYR A 27 32.37 12.16 0.53
CA TYR A 27 32.03 13.17 1.53
C TYR A 27 31.82 12.46 2.87
N THR A 28 32.82 12.57 3.74
CA THR A 28 32.65 12.33 5.17
C THR A 28 32.18 13.63 5.79
N ASP A 29 31.02 13.65 6.45
CA ASP A 29 30.97 14.38 7.71
C ASP A 29 29.99 13.78 8.72
N LYS A 30 30.45 13.81 9.97
CA LYS A 30 29.79 13.33 11.18
C LYS A 30 28.73 14.34 11.65
N TYR A 31 27.77 13.82 12.43
CA TYR A 31 26.77 14.48 13.30
C TYR A 31 25.34 14.55 12.76
N MET A 32 24.48 13.70 13.33
CA MET A 32 23.04 13.95 13.59
C MET A 32 22.88 14.60 14.99
N PRO A 33 21.73 15.21 15.39
CA PRO A 33 20.49 15.56 14.66
C PRO A 33 19.98 17.01 14.92
N ALA A 34 19.05 17.51 14.09
CA ALA A 34 17.86 18.31 14.49
C ALA A 34 17.10 18.85 13.25
N TRP A 35 15.86 18.38 13.08
CA TRP A 35 14.82 18.82 12.11
C TRP A 35 15.06 18.43 10.64
N ILE A 36 14.07 17.73 10.07
CA ILE A 36 14.02 17.17 8.71
C ILE A 36 14.09 18.30 7.66
N ASP A 37 15.26 18.62 7.08
CA ASP A 37 15.36 19.46 5.86
C ASP A 37 16.74 19.44 5.13
N PRO A 38 17.21 18.27 4.65
CA PRO A 38 18.00 18.25 3.40
C PRO A 38 17.40 17.35 2.31
N GLU A 39 16.73 16.28 2.70
CA GLU A 39 16.12 15.29 1.79
C GLU A 39 14.94 15.88 1.00
N ILE A 40 14.19 16.81 1.60
CA ILE A 40 13.10 17.54 0.94
C ILE A 40 13.63 18.46 -0.18
N ARG A 41 14.83 19.02 -0.03
CA ARG A 41 15.46 19.88 -1.04
C ARG A 41 15.90 19.06 -2.25
N VAL A 42 16.56 17.93 -1.99
CA VAL A 42 16.92 16.94 -3.01
C VAL A 42 15.66 16.41 -3.70
N PHE A 43 14.60 16.12 -2.96
CA PHE A 43 13.30 15.69 -3.49
C PHE A 43 12.67 16.76 -4.38
N LYS A 44 12.70 18.04 -3.98
CA LYS A 44 12.14 19.15 -4.74
C LYS A 44 12.87 19.37 -6.06
N ASP A 45 14.20 19.28 -6.05
CA ASP A 45 15.01 19.46 -7.26
C ASP A 45 14.83 18.26 -8.21
N ILE A 46 14.83 17.03 -7.68
CA ILE A 46 14.55 15.80 -8.44
C ILE A 46 13.12 15.80 -9.02
N PHE A 47 12.13 16.22 -8.25
CA PHE A 47 10.73 16.27 -8.68
C PHE A 47 10.52 17.35 -9.75
N ASN A 48 11.12 18.53 -9.58
CA ASN A 48 11.04 19.61 -10.56
C ASN A 48 11.77 19.25 -11.86
N GLU A 49 12.98 18.71 -11.81
CA GLU A 49 13.73 18.33 -13.01
C GLU A 49 13.11 17.12 -13.74
N GLY A 50 12.67 16.10 -13.00
CA GLY A 50 12.10 14.87 -13.55
C GLY A 50 10.75 15.07 -14.27
N ILE A 51 9.90 15.95 -13.73
CA ILE A 51 8.54 16.17 -14.26
C ILE A 51 8.49 17.31 -15.29
N THR A 52 9.30 18.37 -15.15
CA THR A 52 9.24 19.53 -16.04
C THR A 52 10.16 19.45 -17.26
N GLY A 53 11.20 18.62 -17.23
CA GLY A 53 12.12 18.46 -18.36
C GLY A 53 11.54 17.61 -19.50
N ASN A 54 11.37 18.20 -20.69
CA ASN A 54 11.08 17.58 -22.01
C ASN A 54 10.79 16.07 -22.00
N ALA A 55 9.63 15.67 -21.46
CA ALA A 55 9.18 14.28 -21.47
C ALA A 55 8.57 13.94 -22.83
N GLN A 56 8.97 12.81 -23.42
CA GLN A 56 8.30 12.28 -24.61
C GLN A 56 6.88 11.81 -24.23
N ARG A 57 5.89 12.46 -24.83
CA ARG A 57 4.47 12.17 -24.61
C ARG A 57 4.04 11.08 -25.57
N LEU A 58 3.52 9.95 -25.06
CA LEU A 58 2.83 8.97 -25.89
C LEU A 58 1.33 9.28 -25.87
N PRO A 59 0.72 9.66 -27.01
CA PRO A 59 -0.71 9.92 -27.07
C PRO A 59 -1.48 8.61 -26.87
N LEU A 60 -2.42 8.60 -25.91
CA LEU A 60 -3.42 7.53 -25.78
C LEU A 60 -4.71 7.87 -26.56
N ASN A 61 -5.07 9.16 -26.60
CA ASN A 61 -6.13 9.80 -27.41
C ASN A 61 -5.95 11.33 -27.39
N ASP A 62 -6.85 12.10 -28.04
CA ASP A 62 -6.73 13.56 -28.24
C ASP A 62 -6.60 14.40 -26.95
N THR A 63 -6.89 13.85 -25.77
CA THR A 63 -6.89 14.59 -24.49
C THR A 63 -6.08 13.92 -23.37
N THR A 64 -5.57 12.70 -23.57
CA THR A 64 -4.91 11.91 -22.52
C THR A 64 -3.52 11.46 -22.96
N TYR A 65 -2.53 11.75 -22.12
CA TYR A 65 -1.15 11.29 -22.31
C TYR A 65 -0.77 10.34 -21.18
N LYS A 66 -0.29 9.13 -21.53
CA LYS A 66 0.44 8.30 -20.57
C LYS A 66 1.83 8.90 -20.49
N ILE A 67 2.15 9.51 -19.35
CA ILE A 67 3.47 10.14 -19.24
C ILE A 67 4.53 9.04 -19.09
N TYR A 68 4.23 7.93 -18.40
CA TYR A 68 5.16 6.81 -18.30
C TYR A 68 4.46 5.45 -18.23
N ASN A 69 4.75 4.56 -19.19
CA ASN A 69 4.73 3.12 -18.96
C ASN A 69 6.19 2.68 -18.90
N CYS A 70 6.76 2.58 -17.69
CA CYS A 70 8.17 2.21 -17.51
C CYS A 70 8.52 0.80 -18.05
N ARG A 71 7.53 0.06 -18.56
CA ARG A 71 7.69 -1.25 -19.19
C ARG A 71 7.91 -1.21 -20.71
N LEU A 72 7.76 -0.05 -21.38
CA LEU A 72 7.64 0.01 -22.85
C LEU A 72 8.56 1.04 -23.54
N MET A 73 9.56 1.61 -22.87
CA MET A 73 10.44 2.62 -23.47
C MET A 73 11.87 2.11 -23.66
N LEU A 74 12.25 1.87 -24.92
CA LEU A 74 13.57 1.42 -25.36
C LEU A 74 14.62 2.56 -25.42
N LEU A 75 14.48 3.61 -24.61
CA LEU A 75 15.40 4.76 -24.63
C LEU A 75 16.07 4.97 -23.25
N PRO A 76 17.40 5.11 -23.19
CA PRO A 76 18.15 5.18 -21.92
C PRO A 76 17.76 6.36 -21.02
N VAL A 77 17.29 7.48 -21.60
CA VAL A 77 16.81 8.65 -20.84
C VAL A 77 15.46 8.42 -20.14
N ALA A 78 14.63 7.52 -20.68
CA ALA A 78 13.35 7.18 -20.05
C ALA A 78 13.53 6.25 -18.86
N GLU A 79 14.59 5.44 -18.86
CA GLU A 79 14.95 4.51 -17.79
C GLU A 79 15.38 5.27 -16.52
N GLU A 80 16.18 6.33 -16.65
CA GLU A 80 16.63 7.16 -15.53
C GLU A 80 15.46 7.88 -14.80
N LYS A 81 14.46 8.35 -15.54
CA LYS A 81 13.30 9.06 -14.95
C LYS A 81 12.34 8.12 -14.23
N CYS A 82 12.17 6.91 -14.74
CA CYS A 82 11.38 5.87 -14.08
C CYS A 82 11.98 5.46 -12.74
N ASP A 83 13.31 5.40 -12.67
CA ASP A 83 14.04 5.13 -11.42
C ASP A 83 13.80 6.20 -10.35
N ILE A 84 13.80 7.48 -10.74
CA ILE A 84 13.50 8.60 -9.83
C ILE A 84 12.09 8.50 -9.23
N ILE A 85 11.06 8.32 -10.07
CA ILE A 85 9.67 8.27 -9.60
C ILE A 85 9.47 7.07 -8.65
N ASN A 86 10.04 5.93 -9.01
CA ASN A 86 10.01 4.73 -8.18
C ASN A 86 10.67 4.97 -6.83
N LYS A 87 11.86 5.59 -6.80
CA LYS A 87 12.56 5.95 -5.56
C LYS A 87 11.74 6.89 -4.69
N ILE A 88 11.11 7.90 -5.30
CA ILE A 88 10.20 8.81 -4.60
C ILE A 88 9.06 8.03 -3.94
N GLY A 89 8.44 7.12 -4.69
CA GLY A 89 7.36 6.30 -4.14
C GLY A 89 7.83 5.33 -3.06
N ASP A 90 9.02 4.77 -3.19
CA ASP A 90 9.61 3.89 -2.18
C ASP A 90 9.93 4.67 -0.89
N VAL A 91 10.47 5.89 -0.99
CA VAL A 91 10.67 6.81 0.15
C VAL A 91 9.34 7.14 0.81
N ALA A 92 8.32 7.54 0.04
CA ALA A 92 7.00 7.85 0.58
C ALA A 92 6.35 6.64 1.26
N LEU A 93 6.55 5.43 0.73
CA LEU A 93 6.08 4.20 1.34
C LEU A 93 6.81 3.92 2.66
N VAL A 94 8.13 4.07 2.70
CA VAL A 94 8.95 3.89 3.92
C VAL A 94 8.58 4.90 5.00
N GLU A 95 8.40 6.18 4.65
CA GLU A 95 7.95 7.21 5.58
C GLU A 95 6.55 6.91 6.12
N GLY A 96 5.64 6.49 5.24
CA GLY A 96 4.30 6.04 5.63
C GLY A 96 4.36 4.88 6.62
N ILE A 97 5.19 3.87 6.35
CA ILE A 97 5.40 2.75 7.27
C ILE A 97 6.02 3.22 8.59
N ALA A 98 7.00 4.12 8.57
CA ALA A 98 7.67 4.64 9.77
C ALA A 98 6.70 5.43 10.66
N ALA A 99 5.74 6.16 10.09
CA ALA A 99 4.68 6.80 10.83
C ALA A 99 3.79 5.78 11.57
N LEU A 100 3.64 4.57 11.03
CA LEU A 100 2.92 3.46 11.64
C LEU A 100 3.76 2.68 12.66
N ASP A 101 5.07 2.66 12.47
CA ASP A 101 6.01 1.92 13.32
C ASP A 101 6.12 2.49 14.75
N GLN A 102 5.67 3.73 14.98
CA GLN A 102 5.47 4.25 16.34
C GLN A 102 4.48 3.41 17.18
N VAL A 103 3.76 2.47 16.56
CA VAL A 103 2.86 1.49 17.17
C VAL A 103 3.32 0.03 16.90
N ASN A 104 4.64 -0.22 16.78
CA ASN A 104 5.23 -1.53 16.46
C ASN A 104 4.65 -2.17 15.19
N GLY A 105 4.51 -1.40 14.11
CA GLY A 105 3.96 -1.86 12.83
C GLY A 105 2.54 -2.43 12.93
N SER A 106 1.80 -2.07 13.98
CA SER A 106 0.50 -2.63 14.32
C SER A 106 -0.58 -1.56 14.39
N VAL A 107 -1.76 -1.83 13.86
CA VAL A 107 -2.90 -0.91 13.87
C VAL A 107 -4.09 -1.56 14.56
N LYS A 108 -4.74 -0.81 15.45
CA LYS A 108 -5.96 -1.28 16.12
C LYS A 108 -7.09 -1.31 15.10
N LEU A 109 -7.73 -2.46 14.99
CA LEU A 109 -8.92 -2.63 14.18
C LEU A 109 -10.17 -2.29 15.01
N PRO A 110 -11.21 -1.72 14.38
CA PRO A 110 -12.48 -1.50 15.05
C PRO A 110 -13.13 -2.82 15.45
N ASN A 111 -14.06 -2.76 16.41
CA ASN A 111 -14.94 -3.88 16.72
C ASN A 111 -15.84 -4.15 15.51
N ILE A 112 -16.11 -5.43 15.24
CA ILE A 112 -16.86 -5.85 14.05
C ILE A 112 -18.10 -6.61 14.51
N THR A 113 -19.25 -6.27 13.92
CA THR A 113 -20.49 -7.02 14.08
C THR A 113 -21.07 -7.23 12.70
N GLU A 114 -20.97 -8.45 12.19
CA GLU A 114 -21.30 -8.76 10.80
C GLU A 114 -22.24 -9.96 10.70
N LYS A 115 -23.33 -9.77 9.98
CA LYS A 115 -24.27 -10.84 9.64
C LYS A 115 -23.88 -11.42 8.30
N PHE A 116 -23.87 -12.74 8.20
CA PHE A 116 -23.57 -13.42 6.95
C PHE A 116 -24.54 -14.55 6.69
N THR A 117 -24.61 -14.97 5.43
CA THR A 117 -25.41 -16.13 5.01
C THR A 117 -24.53 -17.06 4.18
N THR A 118 -24.82 -18.36 4.29
CA THR A 118 -24.14 -19.39 3.50
C THR A 118 -25.19 -20.40 3.02
N GLY A 119 -24.84 -21.17 2.00
CA GLY A 119 -25.78 -22.08 1.33
C GLY A 119 -26.55 -21.39 0.19
N LYS A 120 -27.47 -22.14 -0.43
CA LYS A 120 -28.36 -21.65 -1.50
C LYS A 120 -29.78 -22.20 -1.29
N GLY A 121 -30.79 -21.38 -1.56
CA GLY A 121 -32.20 -21.78 -1.52
C GLY A 121 -32.67 -22.13 -0.11
N ILE A 122 -33.40 -23.25 0.02
CA ILE A 122 -33.98 -23.72 1.30
C ILE A 122 -32.93 -24.13 2.35
N PHE A 123 -31.66 -24.28 1.96
CA PHE A 123 -30.55 -24.61 2.85
C PHE A 123 -29.70 -23.38 3.22
N THR A 124 -30.30 -22.18 3.20
CA THR A 124 -29.59 -20.96 3.61
C THR A 124 -29.45 -20.93 5.13
N ALA A 125 -28.21 -20.91 5.61
CA ALA A 125 -27.90 -20.76 7.02
C ALA A 125 -27.44 -19.32 7.30
N HIS A 126 -27.97 -18.75 8.37
CA HIS A 126 -27.60 -17.42 8.85
C HIS A 126 -26.53 -17.52 9.93
N GLY A 127 -25.59 -16.59 9.89
CA GLY A 127 -24.58 -16.44 10.92
C GLY A 127 -24.37 -14.99 11.34
N LEU A 128 -23.76 -14.84 12.51
CA LEU A 128 -23.35 -13.59 13.12
C LEU A 128 -21.93 -13.76 13.63
N LEU A 129 -21.02 -12.89 13.21
CA LEU A 129 -19.69 -12.75 13.77
C LEU A 129 -19.61 -11.42 14.53
N GLU A 130 -19.23 -11.50 15.80
CA GLU A 130 -18.87 -10.34 16.61
C GLU A 130 -17.40 -10.47 16.99
N THR A 131 -16.60 -9.41 16.84
CA THR A 131 -15.18 -9.42 17.20
C THR A 131 -14.81 -8.15 17.94
N THR A 132 -13.88 -8.25 18.89
CA THR A 132 -13.35 -7.12 19.64
C THR A 132 -11.86 -7.29 19.91
N GLY A 133 -11.17 -6.17 20.20
CA GLY A 133 -9.74 -6.20 20.46
C GLY A 133 -8.92 -6.58 19.23
N GLY A 134 -9.37 -6.12 18.05
CA GLY A 134 -8.70 -6.41 16.80
C GLY A 134 -7.37 -5.66 16.65
N ILE A 135 -6.35 -6.34 16.16
CA ILE A 135 -5.03 -5.80 15.86
C ILE A 135 -4.61 -6.32 14.49
N PHE A 136 -4.23 -5.42 13.60
CA PHE A 136 -3.54 -5.71 12.35
C PHE A 136 -2.03 -5.57 12.57
N ARG A 137 -1.21 -6.52 12.10
CA ARG A 137 0.25 -6.53 12.26
C ARG A 137 0.94 -6.70 10.90
N ASP A 138 2.27 -6.54 10.91
CA ASP A 138 3.18 -6.75 9.76
C ASP A 138 3.02 -5.75 8.60
N LEU A 139 2.54 -4.53 8.88
CA LEU A 139 2.52 -3.44 7.89
C LEU A 139 3.92 -3.06 7.40
N THR A 140 4.96 -3.39 8.17
CA THR A 140 6.37 -3.16 7.83
C THR A 140 6.84 -3.98 6.63
N THR A 141 6.07 -4.98 6.19
CA THR A 141 6.36 -5.79 4.99
C THR A 141 5.79 -5.20 3.70
N LEU A 142 5.14 -4.04 3.77
CA LEU A 142 4.66 -3.30 2.60
C LEU A 142 5.86 -2.87 1.74
N GLN A 143 5.84 -3.28 0.48
CA GLN A 143 6.81 -2.86 -0.51
C GLN A 143 6.13 -2.71 -1.87
N ARG A 144 6.68 -1.84 -2.72
CA ARG A 144 6.23 -1.74 -4.10
C ARG A 144 6.55 -3.04 -4.86
N SER A 145 5.61 -3.52 -5.68
CA SER A 145 5.78 -4.74 -6.48
C SER A 145 6.02 -4.47 -7.96
N GLU A 146 5.66 -3.28 -8.45
CA GLU A 146 5.80 -2.88 -9.86
C GLU A 146 6.19 -1.40 -9.97
N ASN A 147 6.56 -0.94 -11.17
CA ASN A 147 6.85 0.48 -11.38
C ASN A 147 5.60 1.34 -11.19
N ILE A 148 5.80 2.55 -10.67
CA ILE A 148 4.73 3.54 -10.55
C ILE A 148 4.38 4.05 -11.94
N GLU A 149 3.09 4.04 -12.23
CA GLU A 149 2.54 4.62 -13.45
C GLU A 149 2.02 6.02 -13.16
N ILE A 150 2.50 7.01 -13.92
CA ILE A 150 2.00 8.39 -13.87
C ILE A 150 1.28 8.73 -15.17
N THR A 151 0.09 9.28 -15.03
CA THR A 151 -0.75 9.76 -16.13
C THR A 151 -1.10 11.22 -15.91
N ARG A 152 -1.36 11.94 -17.01
CA ARG A 152 -1.83 13.32 -16.99
C ARG A 152 -2.99 13.50 -17.96
N ALA A 153 -4.05 14.13 -17.45
CA ALA A 153 -5.19 14.59 -18.22
C ALA A 153 -5.39 16.07 -17.93
N GLY A 154 -4.98 16.95 -18.86
CA GLY A 154 -4.97 18.40 -18.65
C GLY A 154 -4.12 18.82 -17.44
N ASN A 155 -4.78 19.36 -16.40
CA ASN A 155 -4.16 19.80 -15.15
C ASN A 155 -4.29 18.78 -14.00
N LYS A 156 -4.84 17.59 -14.28
CA LYS A 156 -4.90 16.49 -13.33
C LYS A 156 -3.75 15.51 -13.57
N TYR A 157 -2.96 15.28 -12.53
CA TYR A 157 -1.94 14.23 -12.49
C TYR A 157 -2.46 13.07 -11.66
N SER A 158 -2.24 11.84 -12.11
CA SER A 158 -2.60 10.65 -11.34
C SER A 158 -1.41 9.69 -11.31
N ALA A 159 -1.14 9.14 -10.15
CA ALA A 159 -0.13 8.10 -9.93
C ALA A 159 -0.82 6.82 -9.48
N SER A 160 -0.40 5.67 -10.01
CA SER A 160 -0.84 4.36 -9.56
C SER A 160 0.34 3.45 -9.28
N ALA A 161 0.26 2.71 -8.20
CA ALA A 161 1.30 1.80 -7.75
C ALA A 161 0.69 0.44 -7.38
N SER A 162 1.40 -0.64 -7.75
CA SER A 162 1.15 -1.96 -7.21
C SER A 162 2.04 -2.14 -5.98
N ILE A 163 1.41 -2.42 -4.84
CA ILE A 163 2.06 -2.62 -3.55
C ILE A 163 1.80 -4.08 -3.14
N GLN A 164 2.76 -4.71 -2.49
CA GLN A 164 2.60 -6.05 -1.93
C GLN A 164 3.02 -6.09 -0.47
N MET A 165 2.42 -7.01 0.26
CA MET A 165 2.81 -7.41 1.61
C MET A 165 3.17 -8.89 1.59
N SER A 166 4.29 -9.26 2.18
CA SER A 166 4.67 -10.67 2.31
C SER A 166 3.73 -11.42 3.25
N THR A 167 3.38 -10.78 4.37
CA THR A 167 2.43 -11.31 5.36
C THR A 167 1.49 -10.22 5.83
N ALA A 168 0.23 -10.60 6.06
CA ALA A 168 -0.73 -9.78 6.79
C ALA A 168 -1.30 -10.63 7.93
N GLU A 169 -1.21 -10.14 9.16
CA GLU A 169 -1.67 -10.85 10.34
C GLU A 169 -2.73 -10.04 11.06
N LEU A 170 -3.86 -10.67 11.35
CA LEU A 170 -4.95 -10.10 12.12
C LEU A 170 -5.17 -10.97 13.34
N HIS A 171 -5.22 -10.35 14.49
CA HIS A 171 -5.54 -10.99 15.75
C HIS A 171 -6.76 -10.31 16.36
N PHE A 172 -7.74 -11.08 16.82
CA PHE A 172 -8.84 -10.57 17.63
C PHE A 172 -8.87 -11.32 18.96
N SER A 173 -8.73 -10.58 20.06
CA SER A 173 -8.70 -11.15 21.40
C SER A 173 -10.05 -11.70 21.86
N ASN A 174 -11.15 -11.33 21.20
CA ASN A 174 -12.43 -12.00 21.41
C ASN A 174 -13.23 -12.07 20.11
N TYR A 175 -13.84 -13.22 19.86
CA TYR A 175 -14.90 -13.40 18.89
C TYR A 175 -16.09 -14.13 19.49
N LYS A 176 -17.26 -13.88 18.90
CA LYS A 176 -18.47 -14.69 19.06
C LYS A 176 -19.02 -15.00 17.69
N LEU A 177 -19.09 -16.28 17.36
CA LEU A 177 -19.64 -16.77 16.10
C LEU A 177 -20.89 -17.57 16.39
N SER A 178 -22.02 -17.11 15.87
CA SER A 178 -23.27 -17.89 15.84
C SER A 178 -23.54 -18.32 14.41
N TYR A 179 -23.81 -19.60 14.19
CA TYR A 179 -24.14 -20.16 12.89
C TYR A 179 -25.14 -21.31 13.04
N GLY A 180 -26.42 -21.05 12.75
CA GLY A 180 -27.49 -21.99 13.08
C GLY A 180 -27.50 -22.34 14.58
N ILE A 181 -27.31 -23.61 14.92
CA ILE A 181 -27.21 -24.10 16.31
C ILE A 181 -25.80 -23.99 16.90
N ILE A 182 -24.80 -23.72 16.07
CA ILE A 182 -23.40 -23.65 16.49
C ILE A 182 -23.14 -22.27 17.09
N LYS A 183 -22.57 -22.26 18.28
CA LYS A 183 -22.09 -21.06 18.96
C LYS A 183 -20.65 -21.31 19.39
N LEU A 184 -19.76 -20.42 18.98
CA LEU A 184 -18.34 -20.48 19.28
C LEU A 184 -17.90 -19.12 19.82
N ASP A 185 -16.98 -19.16 20.77
CA ASP A 185 -16.35 -17.98 21.32
C ASP A 185 -14.90 -18.28 21.69
N GLY A 186 -14.07 -17.25 21.66
CA GLY A 186 -12.65 -17.36 21.95
C GLY A 186 -11.85 -16.29 21.23
N GLU A 187 -10.62 -16.60 20.89
CA GLU A 187 -9.71 -15.81 20.07
C GLU A 187 -9.62 -16.39 18.65
N PHE A 188 -9.42 -15.52 17.66
CA PHE A 188 -9.08 -15.96 16.32
C PHE A 188 -7.96 -15.13 15.71
N ASP A 189 -7.12 -15.83 14.96
CA ASP A 189 -6.02 -15.28 14.19
C ASP A 189 -6.24 -15.58 12.70
N ILE A 190 -6.01 -14.57 11.86
CA ILE A 190 -5.95 -14.73 10.42
C ILE A 190 -4.54 -14.36 9.98
N ARG A 191 -3.90 -15.28 9.27
CA ARG A 191 -2.63 -15.02 8.59
C ARG A 191 -2.85 -15.15 7.09
N VAL A 192 -2.41 -14.15 6.35
CA VAL A 192 -2.41 -14.17 4.88
C VAL A 192 -0.99 -14.09 4.37
N ALA A 193 -0.59 -15.12 3.62
CA ALA A 193 0.70 -15.16 2.93
C ALA A 193 0.55 -14.54 1.55
N GLY A 194 1.06 -13.32 1.38
CA GLY A 194 0.97 -12.54 0.16
C GLY A 194 -0.34 -11.76 0.06
N VAL A 195 -0.25 -10.43 0.09
CA VAL A 195 -1.34 -9.53 -0.27
C VAL A 195 -0.82 -8.60 -1.35
N LYS A 196 -1.58 -8.40 -2.43
CA LYS A 196 -1.31 -7.35 -3.40
C LYS A 196 -2.41 -6.31 -3.37
N LEU A 197 -1.98 -5.06 -3.42
CA LEU A 197 -2.79 -3.87 -3.36
C LEU A 197 -2.53 -3.05 -4.62
N GLN A 198 -3.58 -2.45 -5.14
CA GLN A 198 -3.50 -1.37 -6.13
C GLN A 198 -3.84 -0.07 -5.43
N ALA A 199 -2.88 0.84 -5.38
CA ALA A 199 -3.07 2.20 -4.90
C ALA A 199 -3.10 3.16 -6.07
N ALA A 200 -3.96 4.17 -6.00
CA ALA A 200 -3.99 5.27 -6.94
C ALA A 200 -4.25 6.58 -6.18
N ALA A 201 -3.52 7.62 -6.56
CA ALA A 201 -3.66 8.97 -6.04
C ALA A 201 -3.68 9.97 -7.20
N SER A 202 -4.28 11.13 -6.98
CA SER A 202 -4.31 12.21 -7.95
C SER A 202 -4.15 13.59 -7.32
N ILE A 203 -3.71 14.54 -8.13
CA ILE A 203 -3.65 15.97 -7.80
C ILE A 203 -4.29 16.71 -8.97
N ASP A 204 -5.28 17.54 -8.67
CA ASP A 204 -5.96 18.37 -9.66
C ASP A 204 -5.62 19.86 -9.47
N TYR A 205 -4.79 20.40 -10.35
CA TYR A 205 -4.37 21.81 -10.33
C TYR A 205 -5.39 22.77 -10.96
N SER A 206 -6.48 22.25 -11.55
CA SER A 206 -7.56 23.11 -12.04
C SER A 206 -8.35 23.79 -10.92
N GLN A 207 -8.30 23.22 -9.70
CA GLN A 207 -8.95 23.74 -8.51
C GLN A 207 -8.01 24.67 -7.70
N LYS A 208 -8.59 25.59 -6.93
CA LYS A 208 -7.88 26.46 -5.98
C LYS A 208 -8.60 26.41 -4.62
N PRO A 209 -7.97 25.86 -3.56
CA PRO A 209 -6.66 25.21 -3.57
C PRO A 209 -6.67 23.91 -4.42
N CYS A 210 -5.52 23.49 -4.92
CA CYS A 210 -5.34 22.15 -5.48
C CYS A 210 -5.64 21.13 -4.38
N LEU A 211 -6.16 19.98 -4.78
CA LEU A 211 -6.65 18.99 -3.85
C LEU A 211 -6.01 17.64 -4.14
N PRO A 212 -5.04 17.20 -3.34
CA PRO A 212 -4.50 15.85 -3.45
C PRO A 212 -5.57 14.87 -2.96
N ARG A 213 -5.74 13.75 -3.66
CA ARG A 213 -6.73 12.73 -3.34
C ARG A 213 -6.14 11.35 -3.49
N ILE A 214 -6.37 10.49 -2.51
CA ILE A 214 -6.29 9.06 -2.75
C ILE A 214 -7.56 8.69 -3.51
N GLU A 215 -7.42 8.12 -4.70
CA GLU A 215 -8.53 7.71 -5.55
C GLU A 215 -8.96 6.28 -5.23
N LYS A 216 -8.00 5.42 -4.89
CA LYS A 216 -8.25 4.00 -4.67
C LYS A 216 -7.13 3.36 -3.86
N ILE A 217 -7.50 2.52 -2.90
CA ILE A 217 -6.65 1.44 -2.39
C ILE A 217 -7.51 0.19 -2.43
N LYS A 218 -7.07 -0.81 -3.18
CA LYS A 218 -7.85 -2.04 -3.39
C LYS A 218 -6.98 -3.28 -3.34
N VAL A 219 -7.43 -4.30 -2.65
CA VAL A 219 -6.81 -5.63 -2.71
C VAL A 219 -7.08 -6.22 -4.09
N SER A 220 -6.00 -6.43 -4.84
CA SER A 220 -6.04 -7.10 -6.15
C SER A 220 -5.82 -8.60 -6.03
N GLU A 221 -5.07 -9.05 -5.03
CA GLU A 221 -4.76 -10.46 -4.80
C GLU A 221 -4.64 -10.74 -3.30
N LEU A 222 -5.25 -11.83 -2.85
CA LEU A 222 -5.00 -12.45 -1.54
C LEU A 222 -4.43 -13.83 -1.80
N GLY A 223 -3.27 -14.11 -1.21
CA GLY A 223 -2.66 -15.42 -1.26
C GLY A 223 -3.32 -16.40 -0.31
N LYS A 224 -2.51 -17.28 0.29
CA LYS A 224 -3.02 -18.32 1.17
C LYS A 224 -3.53 -17.69 2.46
N VAL A 225 -4.77 -18.00 2.83
CA VAL A 225 -5.39 -17.53 4.07
C VAL A 225 -5.46 -18.71 5.03
N ASP A 226 -4.73 -18.59 6.13
CA ASP A 226 -4.74 -19.52 7.24
C ASP A 226 -5.53 -18.87 8.39
N VAL A 227 -6.51 -19.59 8.94
CA VAL A 227 -7.36 -19.09 10.02
C VAL A 227 -7.25 -20.07 11.19
N ALA A 228 -6.89 -19.54 12.36
CA ALA A 228 -6.86 -20.29 13.60
C ALA A 228 -7.98 -19.78 14.52
N PHE A 229 -8.80 -20.69 15.01
CA PHE A 229 -9.80 -20.41 16.04
C PHE A 229 -9.46 -21.21 17.29
N THR A 230 -9.61 -20.56 18.43
CA THR A 230 -9.69 -21.26 19.71
C THR A 230 -11.16 -21.63 20.00
N GLY A 231 -11.44 -22.39 21.07
CA GLY A 231 -12.83 -22.67 21.47
C GLY A 231 -13.64 -23.60 20.56
N LEU A 232 -13.03 -24.29 19.59
CA LEU A 232 -13.73 -25.17 18.64
C LEU A 232 -14.31 -26.47 19.26
N GLY A 233 -13.82 -26.89 20.44
CA GLY A 233 -14.35 -28.03 21.19
C GLY A 233 -14.56 -29.30 20.34
N ILE A 234 -15.73 -29.92 20.48
CA ILE A 234 -16.14 -31.16 19.77
C ILE A 234 -16.53 -30.93 18.29
N PHE A 235 -16.56 -29.69 17.81
CA PHE A 235 -17.05 -29.35 16.47
C PHE A 235 -16.03 -29.61 15.35
N ASN A 236 -14.87 -30.22 15.66
CA ASN A 236 -13.85 -30.58 14.67
C ASN A 236 -14.36 -31.46 13.52
N SER A 237 -15.44 -32.23 13.72
CA SER A 237 -15.99 -33.14 12.71
C SER A 237 -17.01 -32.49 11.75
N VAL A 238 -17.58 -31.33 12.08
CA VAL A 238 -18.63 -30.64 11.29
C VAL A 238 -18.04 -29.56 10.36
N LEU A 239 -16.71 -29.45 10.33
CA LEU A 239 -15.99 -28.30 9.80
C LEU A 239 -16.12 -28.12 8.27
N GLY A 240 -16.11 -29.16 7.43
CA GLY A 240 -15.88 -29.00 5.97
C GLY A 240 -16.68 -27.90 5.28
N THR A 241 -18.02 -28.01 5.24
CA THR A 241 -18.88 -27.05 4.50
C THR A 241 -19.07 -25.71 5.23
N VAL A 242 -19.09 -25.73 6.56
CA VAL A 242 -19.28 -24.52 7.38
C VAL A 242 -18.02 -23.66 7.34
N VAL A 243 -16.85 -24.29 7.37
CA VAL A 243 -15.54 -23.63 7.28
C VAL A 243 -15.36 -22.95 5.93
N ASP A 244 -15.73 -23.57 4.82
CA ASP A 244 -15.62 -22.91 3.51
C ASP A 244 -16.46 -21.62 3.43
N GLY A 245 -17.65 -21.65 4.01
CA GLY A 245 -18.53 -20.48 4.12
C GLY A 245 -17.91 -19.39 4.99
N ILE A 246 -17.39 -19.75 6.16
CA ILE A 246 -16.71 -18.83 7.08
C ILE A 246 -15.45 -18.25 6.45
N ILE A 247 -14.58 -19.07 5.83
CA ILE A 247 -13.35 -18.60 5.17
C ILE A 247 -13.69 -17.61 4.06
N ARG A 248 -14.72 -17.86 3.25
CA ARG A 248 -15.13 -16.91 2.20
C ARG A 248 -15.59 -15.59 2.80
N PHE A 249 -16.39 -15.64 3.87
CA PHE A 249 -16.83 -14.46 4.59
C PHE A 249 -15.63 -13.69 5.19
N LEU A 250 -14.70 -14.39 5.84
CA LEU A 250 -13.49 -13.81 6.41
C LEU A 250 -12.59 -13.17 5.35
N LYS A 251 -12.45 -13.76 4.17
CA LYS A 251 -11.72 -13.16 3.05
C LYS A 251 -12.33 -11.82 2.62
N VAL A 252 -13.65 -11.76 2.49
CA VAL A 252 -14.35 -10.51 2.15
C VAL A 252 -14.17 -9.47 3.25
N LEU A 253 -14.34 -9.88 4.51
CA LEU A 253 -14.15 -9.01 5.66
C LEU A 253 -12.72 -8.46 5.72
N LEU A 254 -11.73 -9.33 5.56
CA LEU A 254 -10.31 -8.98 5.55
C LEU A 254 -10.01 -7.96 4.46
N THR A 255 -10.43 -8.21 3.21
CA THR A 255 -10.23 -7.28 2.11
C THR A 255 -10.77 -5.91 2.46
N ARG A 256 -12.01 -5.85 2.97
CA ARG A 256 -12.65 -4.59 3.33
C ARG A 256 -11.88 -3.86 4.44
N LEU A 257 -11.52 -4.54 5.51
CA LEU A 257 -10.78 -3.94 6.62
C LEU A 257 -9.42 -3.39 6.18
N LEU A 258 -8.69 -4.14 5.35
CA LEU A 258 -7.43 -3.71 4.77
C LEU A 258 -7.61 -2.44 3.92
N GLU A 259 -8.58 -2.45 3.01
CA GLU A 259 -8.86 -1.31 2.14
C GLU A 259 -9.26 -0.07 2.94
N GLU A 260 -10.19 -0.21 3.91
CA GLU A 260 -10.67 0.90 4.73
C GLU A 260 -9.57 1.51 5.60
N GLU A 261 -8.79 0.68 6.29
CA GLU A 261 -7.76 1.19 7.21
C GLU A 261 -6.60 1.82 6.42
N LEU A 262 -6.14 1.21 5.32
CA LEU A 262 -5.12 1.80 4.46
C LEU A 262 -5.60 3.09 3.80
N MET A 263 -6.87 3.14 3.37
CA MET A 263 -7.46 4.36 2.78
C MET A 263 -7.49 5.50 3.80
N LYS A 264 -7.86 5.20 5.04
CA LYS A 264 -7.86 6.17 6.13
C LYS A 264 -6.44 6.67 6.43
N MET A 265 -5.48 5.77 6.58
CA MET A 265 -4.08 6.12 6.82
C MET A 265 -3.50 7.01 5.71
N ALA A 266 -3.69 6.62 4.45
CA ALA A 266 -3.23 7.40 3.31
C ALA A 266 -3.96 8.74 3.20
N GLY A 267 -5.27 8.77 3.48
CA GLY A 267 -6.07 9.98 3.52
C GLY A 267 -5.60 10.96 4.59
N ASP A 268 -5.24 10.48 5.78
CA ASP A 268 -4.70 11.30 6.86
C ASP A 268 -3.33 11.89 6.49
N ALA A 269 -2.44 11.11 5.87
CA ALA A 269 -1.16 11.61 5.36
C ALA A 269 -1.31 12.70 4.28
N PHE A 270 -2.37 12.62 3.47
CA PHE A 270 -2.63 13.58 2.39
C PHE A 270 -3.22 14.91 2.87
N LYS A 271 -3.78 14.99 4.09
CA LYS A 271 -4.39 16.22 4.63
C LYS A 271 -3.38 17.36 4.81
N ASP A 272 -2.15 17.02 5.16
CA ASP A 272 -1.09 17.99 5.43
C ASP A 272 -0.24 18.31 4.18
N PHE A 273 -0.55 17.67 3.04
CA PHE A 273 0.20 17.87 1.81
C PHE A 273 -0.24 19.14 1.06
N ASP A 274 0.60 20.18 1.14
CA ASP A 274 0.42 21.42 0.39
C ASP A 274 0.89 21.27 -1.07
N CYS A 275 -0.02 20.84 -1.94
CA CYS A 275 0.26 20.70 -3.37
C CYS A 275 0.47 22.05 -4.08
N GLU A 276 0.10 23.20 -3.50
CA GLU A 276 0.21 24.50 -4.19
C GLU A 276 1.66 24.89 -4.43
N LYS A 277 2.56 24.43 -3.55
CA LYS A 277 4.02 24.60 -3.70
C LYS A 277 4.59 23.97 -4.98
N PHE A 278 3.83 23.07 -5.60
CA PHE A 278 4.21 22.32 -6.80
C PHE A 278 3.34 22.67 -8.02
N ARG A 279 2.49 23.70 -7.93
CA ARG A 279 1.66 24.15 -9.07
C ARG A 279 2.57 24.58 -10.23
N PRO A 280 2.40 24.01 -11.44
CA PRO A 280 3.12 24.48 -12.61
C PRO A 280 2.76 25.94 -12.91
N GLY A 281 3.79 26.78 -13.06
CA GLY A 281 3.66 28.20 -13.47
C GLY A 281 3.32 28.36 -14.95
#